data_AF-A0A261BM64-F1
#
_entry.id   AF-A0A261BM64-F1
#
_cell.length_a   1.000
_cell.length_b   1.000
_cell.length_c   1.000
_cell.angle_alpha   90.00
_cell.angle_beta   90.00
_cell.angle_gamma   90.00
#
_symmetry.space_group_name_H-M   'P 1'
#
loop_
_entity.id
_entity.type
_entity.pdbx_description
1 polymer ?
#
loop_
_entity_poly.entity_id
_entity_poly.type
_entity_poly.pdbx_seq_one_letter_code
_entity_poly.pdbx_strand_id
1 'polypeptide(L)'
;MNSRSYYSKFKNTEVFHDETFSYCNVIKLFTSRRLLTMMRRGGAATFFAVLSVSLLLYISYSSLNTTTTSFRLRDSAVDKLWGNLWRGIKLCEVIPEMKGLFIGDYPNSDETKRHIVPKMQLPSVIVTLGIGHDTGAEEKLIKGLPHGSEFFGADPMHEINENLYTKLPGKYFPFAVADAAGLAEANVLINTSYTTKTVVTLDIIYFLKNLVKRTFIDDIWIDGEGAEYGLFDHFFNNGKFDENGITFCQFNIEIHKPDNLQKKLFHDFIFQLLKDRRYAIYRPVQGHHMRLFMINFANEECKLQSTMRQKNVTKLFVAISVSFFLCLIVTNRNQFLYRIRMSAVEQVANNYSAWNDCLIKKISIYNGKPDKLWGNFSKGIKLCENIEEMKGLSIGSYANSDERKWHIVPKKNKPSVIISLGIGNDTLAEQKLIKVLPRGSEFFGADPIHEINENLYTKLPGKYFPFAVANSSGLAKASVLYNESYITKTVVTVDITYFLKNLVRRTFIDDIWIDAEGAEYGLFDHFFNGGKFDNNGITFCQFNIEIHSPDVQQKKLFHDFIFQLLNDRRYAIYRPVIGSHMRLFMLNFANEYCVHNYIL
;
A
#
# COMPACT_ATOMS: atom_id res chain seq x y z
N MET A 1 17.69 -31.43 -41.76
CA MET A 1 19.05 -31.78 -42.23
C MET A 1 20.00 -31.77 -41.04
N ASN A 2 20.88 -32.77 -41.00
CA ASN A 2 21.80 -33.16 -39.92
C ASN A 2 22.68 -32.05 -39.31
N SER A 3 22.93 -32.13 -38.00
CA SER A 3 24.27 -32.52 -37.50
C SER A 3 24.23 -32.95 -36.03
N ARG A 4 25.07 -33.95 -35.73
CA ARG A 4 25.17 -34.75 -34.51
C ARG A 4 26.24 -34.18 -33.56
N SER A 5 26.14 -34.62 -32.29
CA SER A 5 27.23 -35.06 -31.41
C SER A 5 28.20 -34.02 -30.86
N TYR A 6 28.12 -33.79 -29.54
CA TYR A 6 29.29 -33.94 -28.65
C TYR A 6 28.86 -34.58 -27.33
N TYR A 7 29.14 -35.88 -27.20
CA TYR A 7 29.27 -36.60 -25.94
C TYR A 7 30.71 -37.10 -25.87
N SER A 8 31.55 -36.58 -24.98
CA SER A 8 32.57 -37.39 -24.31
C SER A 8 33.19 -36.67 -23.10
N LYS A 9 33.29 -37.44 -22.01
CA LYS A 9 34.30 -37.40 -20.93
C LYS A 9 34.39 -36.15 -20.04
N PHE A 10 33.80 -36.29 -18.85
CA PHE A 10 34.60 -36.23 -17.62
C PHE A 10 34.20 -37.40 -16.71
N LYS A 11 35.05 -38.43 -16.69
CA LYS A 11 35.16 -39.37 -15.56
C LYS A 11 36.04 -38.66 -14.54
N ASN A 12 35.48 -38.33 -13.38
CA ASN A 12 36.15 -38.46 -12.09
C ASN A 12 35.05 -38.47 -11.03
N THR A 13 34.83 -39.67 -10.52
CA THR A 13 34.01 -40.02 -9.37
C THR A 13 34.69 -39.52 -8.10
N GLU A 14 34.12 -38.52 -7.45
CA GLU A 14 34.15 -38.41 -5.99
C GLU A 14 32.72 -38.59 -5.50
N VAL A 15 32.45 -39.79 -4.99
CA VAL A 15 31.23 -40.11 -4.26
C VAL A 15 31.38 -39.49 -2.88
N PHE A 16 30.80 -38.31 -2.68
CA PHE A 16 30.64 -37.75 -1.34
C PHE A 16 29.36 -38.33 -0.73
N HIS A 17 29.55 -39.26 0.22
CA HIS A 17 28.55 -39.61 1.22
C HIS A 17 28.36 -38.41 2.14
N ASP A 18 27.25 -37.70 1.99
CA ASP A 18 26.78 -36.70 2.95
C ASP A 18 25.34 -37.07 3.34
N GLU A 19 25.08 -37.15 4.64
CA GLU A 19 23.89 -37.76 5.28
C GLU A 19 22.58 -36.96 5.10
N THR A 20 22.47 -36.15 4.05
CA THR A 20 21.25 -35.40 3.71
C THR A 20 20.22 -36.19 2.89
N PHE A 21 20.51 -37.45 2.52
CA PHE A 21 19.61 -38.33 1.76
C PHE A 21 19.05 -39.48 2.63
N SER A 22 18.25 -39.17 3.66
CA SER A 22 17.61 -40.23 4.46
C SER A 22 16.21 -39.91 4.98
N TYR A 23 15.43 -39.07 4.30
CA TYR A 23 14.01 -38.84 4.69
C TYR A 23 12.97 -39.54 3.79
N CYS A 24 13.38 -40.21 2.70
CA CYS A 24 12.45 -40.98 1.85
C CYS A 24 12.53 -42.50 2.00
N ASN A 25 13.42 -43.06 2.84
CA ASN A 25 13.66 -44.53 2.87
C ASN A 25 13.53 -45.21 4.24
N VAL A 26 12.92 -44.59 5.25
CA VAL A 26 12.70 -45.23 6.57
C VAL A 26 11.22 -45.57 6.80
N ILE A 27 10.60 -46.30 5.88
CA ILE A 27 9.36 -47.06 6.15
C ILE A 27 9.49 -48.43 5.50
N LYS A 28 10.41 -49.24 6.01
CA LYS A 28 10.47 -50.67 5.63
C LYS A 28 11.09 -51.56 6.69
N LEU A 29 10.86 -51.29 7.97
CA LEU A 29 11.12 -52.25 9.04
C LEU A 29 10.19 -51.88 10.20
N PHE A 30 9.19 -52.74 10.43
CA PHE A 30 8.32 -52.88 11.61
C PHE A 30 6.89 -53.19 11.16
N THR A 31 6.72 -54.32 10.48
CA THR A 31 5.42 -54.99 10.43
C THR A 31 5.24 -55.80 11.71
N SER A 32 4.11 -55.59 12.37
CA SER A 32 3.70 -56.13 13.68
C SER A 32 3.70 -57.66 13.80
N ARG A 33 3.96 -58.41 12.72
CA ARG A 33 3.98 -59.88 12.71
C ARG A 33 5.26 -60.52 13.25
N ARG A 34 6.41 -59.83 13.28
CA ARG A 34 7.69 -60.40 13.79
C ARG A 34 7.88 -60.29 15.31
N LEU A 35 7.24 -59.31 15.98
CA LEU A 35 7.34 -59.12 17.43
C LEU A 35 6.62 -60.24 18.22
N LEU A 36 5.48 -60.72 17.70
CA LEU A 36 4.74 -61.83 18.30
C LEU A 36 5.43 -63.19 18.17
N THR A 37 6.38 -63.34 17.24
CA THR A 37 7.12 -64.61 17.05
C THR A 37 8.30 -64.74 18.00
N MET A 38 8.93 -63.63 18.41
CA MET A 38 10.03 -63.65 19.39
C MET A 38 9.57 -63.92 20.83
N MET A 39 8.37 -63.47 21.21
CA MET A 39 7.82 -63.72 22.56
C MET A 39 7.42 -65.19 22.81
N ARG A 40 7.40 -66.04 21.77
CA ARG A 40 7.00 -67.46 21.88
C ARG A 40 8.15 -68.45 22.04
N ARG A 41 9.43 -68.05 21.89
CA ARG A 41 10.55 -69.01 21.84
C ARG A 41 11.78 -68.69 22.69
N GLY A 42 11.92 -67.51 23.26
CA GLY A 42 12.99 -67.19 24.21
C GLY A 42 12.39 -66.47 25.40
N GLY A 43 12.38 -67.11 26.56
CA GLY A 43 11.77 -66.57 27.78
C GLY A 43 12.28 -65.17 28.13
N ALA A 44 11.55 -64.49 29.03
CA ALA A 44 11.73 -63.09 29.40
C ALA A 44 13.19 -62.63 29.58
N ALA A 45 14.10 -63.52 30.01
CA ALA A 45 15.53 -63.24 30.13
C ALA A 45 16.20 -62.78 28.82
N THR A 46 15.84 -63.35 27.66
CA THR A 46 16.42 -62.95 26.36
C THR A 46 15.86 -61.60 25.89
N PHE A 47 14.60 -61.31 26.22
CA PHE A 47 13.95 -60.03 25.93
C PHE A 47 14.56 -58.90 26.77
N PHE A 48 14.77 -59.14 28.07
CA PHE A 48 15.42 -58.19 28.96
C PHE A 48 16.89 -57.96 28.63
N ALA A 49 17.64 -59.00 28.20
CA ALA A 49 19.01 -58.85 27.75
C ALA A 49 19.11 -57.95 26.50
N VAL A 50 18.24 -58.15 25.49
CA VAL A 50 18.21 -57.32 24.28
C VAL A 50 17.77 -55.89 24.58
N LEU A 51 16.82 -55.69 25.50
CA LEU A 51 16.41 -54.35 25.95
C LEU A 51 17.52 -53.65 26.73
N SER A 52 18.24 -54.35 27.61
CA SER A 52 19.34 -53.76 28.37
C SER A 52 20.54 -53.37 27.49
N VAL A 53 20.88 -54.17 26.47
CA VAL A 53 21.93 -53.84 25.49
C VAL A 53 21.50 -52.69 24.59
N SER A 54 20.22 -52.65 24.18
CA SER A 54 19.67 -51.54 23.38
C SER A 54 19.59 -50.24 24.17
N LEU A 55 19.29 -50.31 25.48
CA LEU A 55 19.24 -49.17 26.39
C LEU A 55 20.65 -48.68 26.74
N LEU A 56 21.62 -49.58 26.92
CA LEU A 56 23.04 -49.21 27.12
C LEU A 56 23.65 -48.60 25.86
N LEU A 57 23.30 -49.09 24.67
CA LEU A 57 23.68 -48.47 23.40
C LEU A 57 23.00 -47.11 23.20
N TYR A 58 21.74 -46.96 23.61
CA TYR A 58 21.02 -45.68 23.57
C TYR A 58 21.58 -44.66 24.57
N ILE A 59 21.92 -45.09 25.79
CA ILE A 59 22.55 -44.23 26.81
C ILE A 59 23.96 -43.84 26.38
N SER A 60 24.75 -44.77 25.83
CA SER A 60 26.08 -44.49 25.29
C SER A 60 26.02 -43.52 24.09
N TYR A 61 25.05 -43.72 23.18
CA TYR A 61 24.78 -42.83 22.03
C TYR A 61 24.26 -41.45 22.47
N SER A 62 23.46 -41.38 23.53
CA SER A 62 22.96 -40.11 24.09
C SER A 62 24.03 -39.32 24.87
N SER A 63 24.98 -40.02 25.50
CA SER A 63 26.07 -39.39 26.27
C SER A 63 27.20 -38.83 25.39
N LEU A 64 27.38 -39.37 24.18
CA LEU A 64 28.38 -38.91 23.20
C LEU A 64 27.89 -37.74 22.31
N ASN A 65 26.61 -37.37 22.37
CA ASN A 65 26.00 -36.30 21.56
C ASN A 65 25.62 -35.05 22.38
N THR A 66 26.41 -34.73 23.40
CA THR A 66 26.36 -33.43 24.09
C THR A 66 27.54 -32.54 23.71
N THR A 67 27.89 -32.50 22.42
CA THR A 67 28.46 -31.29 21.82
C THR A 67 27.32 -30.53 21.17
N THR A 68 26.87 -29.47 21.82
CA THR A 68 26.11 -28.38 21.22
C THR A 68 26.96 -27.72 20.12
N THR A 69 27.07 -28.36 18.96
CA THR A 69 27.45 -27.67 17.74
C THR A 69 26.27 -26.78 17.37
N SER A 70 26.39 -25.48 17.67
CA SER A 70 25.59 -24.48 16.99
C SER A 70 25.76 -24.72 15.49
N PHE A 71 24.70 -25.14 14.80
CA PHE A 71 24.72 -25.35 13.36
C PHE A 71 24.75 -23.97 12.70
N ARG A 72 25.92 -23.31 12.69
CA ARG A 72 26.20 -22.24 11.73
C ARG A 72 26.33 -22.93 10.38
N LEU A 73 25.24 -22.96 9.62
CA LEU A 73 25.32 -23.24 8.18
C LEU A 73 26.37 -22.30 7.60
N ARG A 74 27.41 -22.85 6.97
CA ARG A 74 28.37 -22.04 6.22
C ARG A 74 27.61 -21.31 5.12
N ASP A 75 27.88 -20.03 4.91
CA ASP A 75 27.23 -19.18 3.88
C ASP A 75 27.12 -19.87 2.50
N SER A 76 28.09 -20.73 2.19
CA SER A 76 28.11 -21.58 0.98
C SER A 76 26.89 -22.51 0.80
N ALA A 77 26.20 -22.91 1.87
CA ALA A 77 25.02 -23.78 1.79
C ALA A 77 23.75 -22.97 1.47
N VAL A 78 23.62 -21.79 2.08
CA VAL A 78 22.55 -20.82 1.80
C VAL A 78 22.63 -20.35 0.35
N ASP A 79 23.84 -20.02 -0.12
CA ASP A 79 24.08 -19.61 -1.50
C ASP A 79 23.73 -20.69 -2.54
N LYS A 80 23.94 -21.95 -2.20
CA LYS A 80 23.68 -23.07 -3.11
C LYS A 80 22.20 -23.44 -3.19
N LEU A 81 21.39 -23.18 -2.15
CA LEU A 81 19.98 -23.58 -2.14
C LEU A 81 19.20 -22.94 -3.29
N TRP A 82 19.36 -21.62 -3.48
CA TRP A 82 18.67 -20.86 -4.54
C TRP A 82 18.82 -21.52 -5.92
N GLY A 83 20.05 -21.86 -6.31
CA GLY A 83 20.30 -22.45 -7.63
C GLY A 83 19.93 -23.93 -7.78
N ASN A 84 19.62 -24.65 -6.68
CA ASN A 84 19.49 -26.11 -6.69
C ASN A 84 18.14 -26.64 -6.17
N LEU A 85 17.30 -25.82 -5.51
CA LEU A 85 16.05 -26.29 -4.91
C LEU A 85 15.15 -27.02 -5.93
N TRP A 86 15.05 -26.51 -7.15
CA TRP A 86 14.21 -27.08 -8.20
C TRP A 86 14.52 -28.56 -8.48
N ARG A 87 15.80 -28.99 -8.36
CA ARG A 87 16.22 -30.38 -8.60
C ARG A 87 15.61 -31.30 -7.56
N GLY A 88 15.65 -30.89 -6.28
CA GLY A 88 15.09 -31.66 -5.17
C GLY A 88 13.57 -31.82 -5.30
N ILE A 89 12.86 -30.72 -5.62
CA ILE A 89 11.42 -30.76 -5.81
C ILE A 89 11.04 -31.68 -6.98
N LYS A 90 11.73 -31.61 -8.13
CA LYS A 90 11.45 -32.47 -9.30
C LYS A 90 11.54 -33.96 -8.99
N LEU A 91 12.44 -34.36 -8.10
CA LEU A 91 12.55 -35.75 -7.63
C LEU A 91 11.36 -36.15 -6.74
N CYS A 92 10.78 -35.20 -6.01
CA CYS A 92 9.62 -35.44 -5.16
C CYS A 92 8.29 -35.48 -5.95
N GLU A 93 8.19 -34.76 -7.07
CA GLU A 93 6.95 -34.75 -7.89
C GLU A 93 6.62 -36.11 -8.52
N VAL A 94 7.61 -36.99 -8.67
CA VAL A 94 7.43 -38.30 -9.32
C VAL A 94 7.08 -39.42 -8.35
N ILE A 95 6.99 -39.14 -7.04
CA ILE A 95 6.60 -40.16 -6.06
C ILE A 95 5.11 -40.54 -6.24
N PRO A 96 4.74 -41.82 -6.09
CA PRO A 96 3.39 -42.31 -6.37
C PRO A 96 2.27 -41.54 -5.65
N GLU A 97 2.53 -41.14 -4.41
CA GLU A 97 1.60 -40.41 -3.54
C GLU A 97 1.25 -39.02 -4.08
N MET A 98 2.16 -38.40 -4.84
CA MET A 98 2.02 -37.02 -5.35
C MET A 98 1.53 -36.97 -6.80
N LYS A 99 1.70 -38.07 -7.55
CA LYS A 99 1.31 -38.18 -8.98
C LYS A 99 -0.20 -38.06 -9.24
N GLY A 100 -1.02 -38.26 -8.21
CA GLY A 100 -2.49 -38.27 -8.31
C GLY A 100 -3.18 -36.90 -8.35
N LEU A 101 -2.43 -35.81 -8.19
CA LEU A 101 -2.98 -34.45 -8.18
C LEU A 101 -3.04 -33.86 -9.59
N PHE A 102 -4.22 -33.44 -10.01
CA PHE A 102 -4.41 -32.73 -11.28
C PHE A 102 -4.13 -31.24 -11.07
N ILE A 103 -2.91 -30.83 -11.35
CA ILE A 103 -2.48 -29.43 -11.32
C ILE A 103 -2.63 -28.88 -12.73
N GLY A 104 -3.51 -27.89 -12.90
CA GLY A 104 -3.73 -27.19 -14.16
C GLY A 104 -2.68 -26.10 -14.40
N ASP A 105 -2.38 -25.86 -15.68
CA ASP A 105 -1.38 -24.89 -16.13
C ASP A 105 -2.07 -23.76 -16.89
N TYR A 106 -1.86 -22.53 -16.40
CA TYR A 106 -2.51 -21.32 -16.90
C TYR A 106 -1.42 -20.32 -17.34
N PRO A 107 -0.85 -20.49 -18.55
CA PRO A 107 0.21 -19.61 -19.04
C PRO A 107 -0.33 -18.23 -19.41
N ASN A 108 0.44 -17.18 -19.18
CA ASN A 108 0.28 -15.87 -19.80
C ASN A 108 1.53 -15.58 -20.68
N SER A 109 1.80 -14.32 -21.02
CA SER A 109 2.96 -13.97 -21.86
C SER A 109 4.30 -14.03 -21.12
N ASP A 110 4.31 -13.93 -19.79
CA ASP A 110 5.52 -13.92 -18.97
C ASP A 110 5.76 -15.28 -18.27
N GLU A 111 4.71 -15.87 -17.72
CA GLU A 111 4.81 -16.99 -16.80
C GLU A 111 3.67 -18.02 -16.94
N THR A 112 3.67 -19.01 -16.04
CA THR A 112 2.64 -20.05 -15.97
C THR A 112 2.18 -20.24 -14.55
N LYS A 113 1.00 -19.69 -14.25
CA LYS A 113 0.33 -19.86 -12.97
C LYS A 113 -0.32 -21.24 -12.91
N ARG A 114 -0.41 -21.80 -11.70
CA ARG A 114 -0.87 -23.17 -11.46
C ARG A 114 -2.08 -23.16 -10.55
N HIS A 115 -3.06 -24.03 -10.81
CA HIS A 115 -4.23 -24.13 -9.95
C HIS A 115 -4.80 -25.55 -9.98
N ILE A 116 -5.25 -26.04 -8.83
CA ILE A 116 -6.08 -27.24 -8.71
C ILE A 116 -7.53 -26.79 -8.60
N VAL A 117 -8.30 -27.05 -9.66
CA VAL A 117 -9.75 -26.76 -9.66
C VAL A 117 -10.46 -27.64 -8.62
N PRO A 118 -11.24 -27.06 -7.69
CA PRO A 118 -11.95 -27.85 -6.69
C PRO A 118 -12.91 -28.87 -7.33
N LYS A 119 -12.85 -30.13 -6.88
CA LYS A 119 -13.74 -31.19 -7.41
C LYS A 119 -15.21 -30.97 -7.03
N MET A 120 -15.49 -30.21 -5.98
CA MET A 120 -16.83 -30.06 -5.41
C MET A 120 -17.73 -29.05 -6.13
N GLN A 121 -17.33 -28.50 -7.30
CA GLN A 121 -18.07 -27.44 -8.01
C GLN A 121 -18.48 -26.25 -7.12
N LEU A 122 -17.74 -26.00 -6.04
CA LEU A 122 -17.97 -24.87 -5.16
C LEU A 122 -17.31 -23.61 -5.76
N PRO A 123 -17.94 -22.43 -5.64
CA PRO A 123 -17.30 -21.17 -5.99
C PRO A 123 -15.96 -21.01 -5.29
N SER A 124 -14.97 -20.49 -6.03
CA SER A 124 -13.63 -20.23 -5.50
C SER A 124 -13.39 -18.74 -5.27
N VAL A 125 -12.56 -18.42 -4.29
CA VAL A 125 -12.01 -17.08 -4.04
C VAL A 125 -10.58 -17.04 -4.54
N ILE A 126 -10.33 -16.26 -5.59
CA ILE A 126 -9.02 -16.10 -6.23
C ILE A 126 -8.51 -14.68 -6.01
N VAL A 127 -7.27 -14.55 -5.54
CA VAL A 127 -6.62 -13.26 -5.26
C VAL A 127 -5.33 -13.16 -6.08
N THR A 128 -5.14 -12.08 -6.82
CA THR A 128 -3.87 -11.77 -7.52
C THR A 128 -3.26 -10.50 -6.94
N LEU A 129 -1.98 -10.56 -6.56
CA LEU A 129 -1.17 -9.44 -6.13
C LEU A 129 -0.05 -9.26 -7.16
N GLY A 130 0.03 -8.07 -7.77
CA GLY A 130 0.92 -7.82 -8.91
C GLY A 130 0.36 -8.42 -10.20
N ILE A 131 -0.36 -7.61 -10.97
CA ILE A 131 -1.05 -8.06 -12.19
C ILE A 131 -0.11 -7.97 -13.41
N GLY A 132 0.85 -7.04 -13.40
CA GLY A 132 1.94 -7.01 -14.39
C GLY A 132 1.49 -6.74 -15.84
N HIS A 133 0.34 -6.09 -16.05
CA HIS A 133 -0.25 -5.78 -17.36
C HIS A 133 -0.68 -7.00 -18.20
N ASP A 134 -0.81 -8.19 -17.60
CA ASP A 134 -1.23 -9.40 -18.30
C ASP A 134 -2.12 -10.32 -17.45
N THR A 135 -3.42 -10.32 -17.76
CA THR A 135 -4.43 -11.18 -17.11
C THR A 135 -4.73 -12.48 -17.85
N GLY A 136 -3.89 -12.90 -18.80
CA GLY A 136 -4.16 -14.06 -19.65
C GLY A 136 -4.25 -15.39 -18.88
N ALA A 137 -3.60 -15.50 -17.72
CA ALA A 137 -3.70 -16.65 -16.85
C ALA A 137 -5.04 -16.68 -16.11
N GLU A 138 -5.46 -15.52 -15.56
CA GLU A 138 -6.73 -15.29 -14.89
C GLU A 138 -7.90 -15.62 -15.84
N GLU A 139 -7.86 -15.12 -17.08
CA GLU A 139 -8.86 -15.39 -18.11
C GLU A 139 -9.05 -16.88 -18.40
N LYS A 140 -7.94 -17.65 -18.40
CA LYS A 140 -7.98 -19.09 -18.63
C LYS A 140 -8.53 -19.82 -17.42
N LEU A 141 -8.18 -19.39 -16.20
CA LEU A 141 -8.66 -19.98 -14.96
C LEU A 141 -10.17 -19.78 -14.80
N ILE A 142 -10.68 -18.57 -15.04
CA ILE A 142 -12.11 -18.24 -14.93
C ILE A 142 -12.99 -19.20 -15.73
N LYS A 143 -12.56 -19.59 -16.94
CA LYS A 143 -13.31 -20.51 -17.82
C LYS A 143 -13.47 -21.92 -17.23
N GLY A 144 -12.59 -22.31 -16.30
CA GLY A 144 -12.60 -23.62 -15.64
C GLY A 144 -13.25 -23.62 -14.26
N LEU A 145 -13.55 -22.44 -13.69
CA LEU A 145 -14.06 -22.32 -12.33
C LEU A 145 -15.60 -22.33 -12.27
N PRO A 146 -16.20 -22.81 -11.15
CA PRO A 146 -17.64 -22.80 -10.98
C PRO A 146 -18.25 -21.39 -10.97
N HIS A 147 -19.50 -21.29 -11.40
CA HIS A 147 -20.24 -20.02 -11.37
C HIS A 147 -20.32 -19.47 -9.95
N GLY A 148 -20.15 -18.15 -9.81
CA GLY A 148 -20.14 -17.47 -8.51
C GLY A 148 -18.76 -17.36 -7.87
N SER A 149 -17.70 -17.89 -8.52
CA SER A 149 -16.33 -17.67 -8.09
C SER A 149 -15.98 -16.17 -8.13
N GLU A 150 -15.22 -15.72 -7.15
CA GLU A 150 -14.87 -14.32 -6.94
C GLU A 150 -13.38 -14.09 -7.24
N PHE A 151 -13.08 -13.00 -7.94
CA PHE A 151 -11.72 -12.63 -8.32
C PHE A 151 -11.39 -11.26 -7.75
N PHE A 152 -10.24 -11.15 -7.12
CA PHE A 152 -9.74 -9.91 -6.55
C PHE A 152 -8.33 -9.67 -7.05
N GLY A 153 -8.02 -8.46 -7.48
CA GLY A 153 -6.71 -8.08 -8.02
C GLY A 153 -6.23 -6.80 -7.36
N ALA A 154 -4.99 -6.77 -6.89
CA ALA A 154 -4.38 -5.59 -6.32
C ALA A 154 -3.05 -5.29 -7.00
N ASP A 155 -2.92 -4.05 -7.48
CA ASP A 155 -1.72 -3.56 -8.14
C ASP A 155 -1.64 -2.04 -7.96
N PRO A 156 -0.46 -1.44 -7.74
CA PRO A 156 -0.35 0.03 -7.63
C PRO A 156 -0.56 0.76 -8.98
N MET A 157 -0.41 0.09 -10.13
CA MET A 157 -0.64 0.67 -11.46
C MET A 157 -2.10 0.55 -11.87
N HIS A 158 -2.80 1.68 -11.86
CA HIS A 158 -4.26 1.73 -11.97
C HIS A 158 -4.82 1.65 -13.39
N GLU A 159 -4.15 2.20 -14.39
CA GLU A 159 -4.79 2.44 -15.70
C GLU A 159 -4.95 1.16 -16.52
N ILE A 160 -3.84 0.46 -16.80
CA ILE A 160 -3.87 -0.75 -17.61
C ILE A 160 -4.47 -1.92 -16.83
N ASN A 161 -4.04 -2.14 -15.59
CA ASN A 161 -4.45 -3.31 -14.81
C ASN A 161 -5.92 -3.27 -14.39
N GLU A 162 -6.47 -2.11 -14.04
CA GLU A 162 -7.91 -2.03 -13.75
C GLU A 162 -8.74 -2.37 -14.99
N ASN A 163 -8.37 -1.85 -16.17
CA ASN A 163 -9.07 -2.14 -17.42
C ASN A 163 -9.01 -3.63 -17.80
N LEU A 164 -7.89 -4.29 -17.51
CA LEU A 164 -7.76 -5.73 -17.69
C LEU A 164 -8.63 -6.50 -16.70
N TYR A 165 -8.57 -6.16 -15.40
CA TYR A 165 -9.29 -6.89 -14.37
C TYR A 165 -10.81 -6.65 -14.37
N THR A 166 -11.26 -5.48 -14.82
CA THR A 166 -12.68 -5.13 -14.93
C THR A 166 -13.36 -5.80 -16.13
N LYS A 167 -12.60 -6.24 -17.15
CA LYS A 167 -13.11 -7.13 -18.21
C LYS A 167 -13.36 -8.54 -17.69
N LEU A 168 -12.68 -8.93 -16.61
CA LEU A 168 -12.98 -10.13 -15.85
C LEU A 168 -14.13 -9.83 -14.87
N PRO A 169 -14.84 -10.86 -14.35
CA PRO A 169 -15.73 -10.69 -13.20
C PRO A 169 -14.95 -10.41 -11.89
N GLY A 170 -13.88 -9.61 -11.96
CA GLY A 170 -12.95 -9.33 -10.87
C GLY A 170 -13.09 -7.93 -10.30
N LYS A 171 -12.69 -7.78 -9.02
CA LYS A 171 -12.60 -6.50 -8.32
C LYS A 171 -11.15 -6.06 -8.24
N TYR A 172 -10.87 -4.89 -8.77
CA TYR A 172 -9.54 -4.29 -8.78
C TYR A 172 -9.32 -3.32 -7.61
N PHE A 173 -8.09 -3.27 -7.09
CA PHE A 173 -7.66 -2.38 -6.03
C PHE A 173 -6.35 -1.66 -6.39
N PRO A 174 -6.31 -0.31 -6.37
CA PRO A 174 -5.21 0.53 -6.87
C PRO A 174 -4.09 0.73 -5.83
N PHE A 175 -3.55 -0.35 -5.27
CA PHE A 175 -2.44 -0.28 -4.32
C PHE A 175 -1.65 -1.58 -4.32
N ALA A 176 -0.38 -1.48 -3.91
CA ALA A 176 0.42 -2.65 -3.63
C ALA A 176 -0.04 -3.29 -2.30
N VAL A 177 0.09 -4.61 -2.18
CA VAL A 177 -0.20 -5.35 -0.94
C VAL A 177 1.11 -5.90 -0.38
N ALA A 178 1.37 -5.63 0.89
CA ALA A 178 2.63 -5.97 1.55
C ALA A 178 2.40 -6.32 3.04
N ASP A 179 3.50 -6.55 3.78
CA ASP A 179 3.48 -6.80 5.24
C ASP A 179 2.95 -5.61 6.06
N ALA A 180 3.09 -4.39 5.54
CA ALA A 180 2.66 -3.19 6.25
C ALA A 180 2.05 -2.16 5.32
N ALA A 181 1.08 -1.41 5.86
CA ALA A 181 0.49 -0.26 5.19
C ALA A 181 1.43 0.96 5.25
N GLY A 182 1.51 1.73 4.17
CA GLY A 182 2.37 2.91 4.11
C GLY A 182 2.70 3.37 2.69
N LEU A 183 3.84 4.04 2.56
CA LEU A 183 4.48 4.33 1.28
C LEU A 183 5.77 3.53 1.17
N ALA A 184 5.99 2.91 0.02
CA ALA A 184 7.22 2.17 -0.27
C ALA A 184 7.69 2.45 -1.70
N GLU A 185 8.98 2.30 -1.95
CA GLU A 185 9.50 2.23 -3.31
C GLU A 185 9.25 0.83 -3.87
N ALA A 186 8.61 0.74 -5.04
CA ALA A 186 8.38 -0.51 -5.75
C ALA A 186 8.77 -0.35 -7.22
N ASN A 187 9.25 -1.44 -7.84
CA ASN A 187 9.40 -1.47 -9.29
C ASN A 187 8.03 -1.70 -9.89
N VAL A 188 7.62 -0.83 -10.81
CA VAL A 188 6.34 -0.95 -11.51
C VAL A 188 6.58 -0.92 -13.01
N LEU A 189 5.79 -1.70 -13.74
CA LEU A 189 5.88 -1.79 -15.19
C LEU A 189 5.13 -0.62 -15.83
N ILE A 190 5.85 0.29 -16.51
CA ILE A 190 5.27 1.43 -17.25
C ILE A 190 5.77 1.36 -18.70
N ASN A 191 4.85 1.33 -19.66
CA ASN A 191 5.18 1.30 -21.09
C ASN A 191 6.25 0.25 -21.46
N THR A 192 6.13 -0.96 -20.92
CA THR A 192 7.08 -2.11 -21.09
C THR A 192 8.43 -2.01 -20.38
N SER A 193 8.64 -0.98 -19.54
CA SER A 193 9.87 -0.81 -18.77
C SER A 193 9.60 -0.75 -17.27
N TYR A 194 10.42 -1.42 -16.46
CA TYR A 194 10.35 -1.33 -15.01
C TYR A 194 10.98 -0.03 -14.52
N THR A 195 10.22 0.72 -13.73
CA THR A 195 10.67 1.97 -13.11
C THR A 195 10.38 1.92 -11.61
N THR A 196 11.35 2.34 -10.79
CA THR A 196 11.12 2.47 -9.35
C THR A 196 10.25 3.69 -9.07
N LYS A 197 9.16 3.48 -8.32
CA LYS A 197 8.16 4.48 -7.99
C LYS A 197 7.77 4.37 -6.51
N THR A 198 7.44 5.51 -5.90
CA THR A 198 6.74 5.50 -4.62
C THR A 198 5.31 5.02 -4.86
N VAL A 199 4.88 3.99 -4.14
CA VAL A 199 3.53 3.43 -4.21
C VAL A 199 2.89 3.39 -2.83
N VAL A 200 1.56 3.40 -2.79
CA VAL A 200 0.81 3.08 -1.57
C VAL A 200 0.83 1.57 -1.37
N THR A 201 1.23 1.14 -0.17
CA THR A 201 1.11 -0.25 0.28
C THR A 201 -0.03 -0.39 1.28
N LEU A 202 -0.74 -1.52 1.22
CA LEU A 202 -1.72 -1.93 2.20
C LEU A 202 -1.27 -3.23 2.87
N ASP A 203 -1.50 -3.34 4.18
CA ASP A 203 -1.29 -4.57 4.94
C ASP A 203 -2.18 -5.70 4.38
N ILE A 204 -1.57 -6.86 4.10
CA ILE A 204 -2.23 -8.02 3.50
C ILE A 204 -3.35 -8.57 4.38
N ILE A 205 -3.22 -8.49 5.72
CA ILE A 205 -4.24 -8.97 6.65
C ILE A 205 -5.48 -8.08 6.54
N TYR A 206 -5.30 -6.76 6.59
CA TYR A 206 -6.36 -5.79 6.39
C TYR A 206 -7.00 -5.94 5.00
N PHE A 207 -6.19 -6.08 3.94
CA PHE A 207 -6.68 -6.28 2.58
C PHE A 207 -7.65 -7.47 2.50
N LEU A 208 -7.25 -8.63 2.99
CA LEU A 208 -8.05 -9.85 2.91
C LEU A 208 -9.31 -9.78 3.79
N LYS A 209 -9.19 -9.28 5.03
CA LYS A 209 -10.31 -9.28 5.99
C LYS A 209 -11.30 -8.16 5.76
N ASN A 210 -10.84 -6.98 5.34
CA ASN A 210 -11.66 -5.78 5.34
C ASN A 210 -12.10 -5.38 3.92
N LEU A 211 -11.27 -5.63 2.90
CA LEU A 211 -11.57 -5.26 1.52
C LEU A 211 -12.09 -6.44 0.70
N VAL A 212 -11.34 -7.55 0.67
CA VAL A 212 -11.80 -8.80 0.06
C VAL A 212 -12.93 -9.41 0.88
N LYS A 213 -12.88 -9.23 2.21
CA LYS A 213 -13.85 -9.78 3.18
C LYS A 213 -13.92 -11.30 3.12
N ARG A 214 -12.76 -11.94 3.01
CA ARG A 214 -12.61 -13.40 3.01
C ARG A 214 -11.44 -13.77 3.91
N THR A 215 -11.65 -14.82 4.70
CA THR A 215 -10.59 -15.46 5.50
C THR A 215 -10.28 -16.85 4.99
N PHE A 216 -11.05 -17.37 4.04
CA PHE A 216 -10.77 -18.60 3.31
C PHE A 216 -10.55 -18.23 1.85
N ILE A 217 -9.36 -18.51 1.34
CA ILE A 217 -8.93 -18.18 -0.01
C ILE A 217 -8.51 -19.48 -0.71
N ASP A 218 -9.14 -19.79 -1.83
CA ASP A 218 -8.83 -20.99 -2.58
C ASP A 218 -7.44 -20.88 -3.20
N ASP A 219 -7.13 -19.76 -3.84
CA ASP A 219 -5.81 -19.51 -4.44
C ASP A 219 -5.39 -18.04 -4.34
N ILE A 220 -4.11 -17.82 -4.06
CA ILE A 220 -3.49 -16.49 -4.13
C ILE A 220 -2.24 -16.52 -5.01
N TRP A 221 -2.16 -15.58 -5.94
CA TRP A 221 -1.04 -15.41 -6.86
C TRP A 221 -0.26 -14.17 -6.45
N ILE A 222 1.03 -14.33 -6.13
CA ILE A 222 1.86 -13.28 -5.53
C ILE A 222 3.04 -13.00 -6.44
N ASP A 223 3.04 -11.80 -7.02
CA ASP A 223 4.14 -11.22 -7.77
C ASP A 223 4.41 -9.81 -7.22
N GLY A 224 5.24 -9.74 -6.17
CA GLY A 224 5.36 -8.55 -5.33
C GLY A 224 6.53 -7.63 -5.69
N GLU A 225 7.27 -7.90 -6.76
CA GLU A 225 8.48 -7.15 -7.16
C GLU A 225 9.50 -6.97 -6.01
N GLY A 226 9.61 -7.98 -5.13
CA GLY A 226 10.46 -8.01 -3.94
C GLY A 226 9.72 -7.85 -2.62
N ALA A 227 8.46 -7.39 -2.62
CA ALA A 227 7.64 -7.30 -1.41
C ALA A 227 7.29 -8.69 -0.82
N GLU A 228 7.36 -9.75 -1.63
CA GLU A 228 7.03 -11.11 -1.22
C GLU A 228 7.92 -11.67 -0.10
N TYR A 229 9.16 -11.16 0.03
CA TYR A 229 10.07 -11.54 1.11
C TYR A 229 9.51 -11.18 2.50
N GLY A 230 8.75 -10.08 2.59
CA GLY A 230 8.09 -9.67 3.84
C GLY A 230 6.91 -10.55 4.21
N LEU A 231 6.41 -11.38 3.28
CA LEU A 231 5.23 -12.23 3.48
C LEU A 231 5.57 -13.66 3.93
N PHE A 232 6.84 -14.04 3.91
CA PHE A 232 7.27 -15.43 4.17
C PHE A 232 6.81 -15.97 5.53
N ASP A 233 6.95 -15.17 6.58
CA ASP A 233 6.59 -15.57 7.95
C ASP A 233 5.08 -15.70 8.17
N HIS A 234 4.26 -15.12 7.30
CA HIS A 234 2.81 -15.19 7.41
C HIS A 234 2.30 -16.61 7.16
N PHE A 235 2.97 -17.37 6.29
CA PHE A 235 2.58 -18.73 5.89
C PHE A 235 2.98 -19.82 6.90
N PHE A 236 3.79 -19.50 7.91
CA PHE A 236 4.21 -20.47 8.92
C PHE A 236 3.04 -20.94 9.79
N ASN A 237 3.20 -22.10 10.43
CA ASN A 237 2.29 -22.51 11.50
C ASN A 237 2.33 -21.49 12.66
N ASN A 238 1.17 -21.01 13.07
CA ASN A 238 0.98 -19.88 14.00
C ASN A 238 1.60 -18.58 13.50
N GLY A 239 1.82 -18.44 12.18
CA GLY A 239 2.21 -17.18 11.56
C GLY A 239 1.05 -16.18 11.50
N LYS A 240 1.31 -15.00 10.95
CA LYS A 240 0.35 -13.88 10.89
C LYS A 240 -0.98 -14.25 10.24
N PHE A 241 -1.00 -15.15 9.24
CA PHE A 241 -2.28 -15.60 8.66
C PHE A 241 -3.09 -16.43 9.65
N ASP A 242 -2.47 -17.36 10.38
CA ASP A 242 -3.14 -18.17 11.40
C ASP A 242 -3.67 -17.32 12.55
N GLU A 243 -2.84 -16.40 13.06
CA GLU A 243 -3.22 -15.46 14.12
C GLU A 243 -4.46 -14.63 13.75
N ASN A 244 -4.69 -14.44 12.45
CA ASN A 244 -5.81 -13.70 11.91
C ASN A 244 -6.95 -14.55 11.36
N GLY A 245 -6.84 -15.89 11.46
CA GLY A 245 -7.84 -16.84 10.99
C GLY A 245 -7.90 -16.98 9.47
N ILE A 246 -6.84 -16.62 8.75
CA ILE A 246 -6.76 -16.65 7.29
C ILE A 246 -6.19 -17.99 6.83
N THR A 247 -6.85 -18.63 5.88
CA THR A 247 -6.45 -19.92 5.29
C THR A 247 -6.33 -19.77 3.77
N PHE A 248 -5.23 -20.28 3.23
CA PHE A 248 -5.03 -20.48 1.80
C PHE A 248 -4.99 -21.97 1.49
N CYS A 249 -5.71 -22.41 0.45
CA CYS A 249 -5.62 -23.80 -0.01
C CYS A 249 -4.46 -24.04 -0.95
N GLN A 250 -4.13 -23.05 -1.77
CA GLN A 250 -2.99 -23.07 -2.67
C GLN A 250 -2.49 -21.65 -2.88
N PHE A 251 -1.25 -21.53 -3.32
CA PHE A 251 -0.71 -20.25 -3.73
C PHE A 251 0.40 -20.40 -4.77
N ASN A 252 0.49 -19.41 -5.63
CA ASN A 252 1.61 -19.20 -6.54
C ASN A 252 2.41 -18.02 -6.03
N ILE A 253 3.74 -18.13 -6.05
CA ILE A 253 4.61 -17.03 -5.66
C ILE A 253 5.80 -16.94 -6.61
N GLU A 254 6.00 -15.75 -7.16
CA GLU A 254 7.23 -15.36 -7.83
C GLU A 254 8.17 -14.71 -6.82
N ILE A 255 9.27 -15.39 -6.53
CA ILE A 255 10.30 -14.91 -5.63
C ILE A 255 11.38 -14.24 -6.48
N HIS A 256 11.57 -12.94 -6.28
CA HIS A 256 12.49 -12.13 -7.06
C HIS A 256 13.92 -12.49 -6.76
N LYS A 257 14.83 -12.21 -7.71
CA LYS A 257 16.26 -12.53 -7.53
C LYS A 257 16.79 -11.96 -6.20
N PRO A 258 17.30 -12.83 -5.31
CA PRO A 258 17.70 -12.40 -3.97
C PRO A 258 19.09 -11.75 -3.94
N ASP A 259 19.25 -10.76 -3.07
CA ASP A 259 20.53 -10.41 -2.46
C ASP A 259 20.98 -11.44 -1.40
N ASN A 260 22.10 -11.20 -0.72
CA ASN A 260 22.62 -12.15 0.27
C ASN A 260 21.72 -12.31 1.51
N LEU A 261 21.03 -11.25 1.94
CA LEU A 261 20.09 -11.31 3.06
C LEU A 261 18.81 -12.05 2.64
N GLN A 262 18.30 -11.74 1.46
CA GLN A 262 17.13 -12.36 0.87
C GLN A 262 17.32 -13.86 0.61
N LYS A 263 18.52 -14.30 0.23
CA LYS A 263 18.84 -15.74 0.14
C LYS A 263 18.67 -16.44 1.49
N LYS A 264 19.03 -15.78 2.58
CA LYS A 264 18.85 -16.30 3.94
C LYS A 264 17.36 -16.35 4.31
N LEU A 265 16.60 -15.29 4.03
CA LEU A 265 15.15 -15.28 4.25
C LEU A 265 14.46 -16.40 3.45
N PHE A 266 14.84 -16.58 2.18
CA PHE A 266 14.36 -17.65 1.33
C PHE A 266 14.71 -19.04 1.88
N HIS A 267 15.96 -19.23 2.33
CA HIS A 267 16.37 -20.47 2.98
C HIS A 267 15.50 -20.77 4.19
N ASP A 268 15.39 -19.81 5.11
CA ASP A 268 14.65 -19.99 6.37
C ASP A 268 13.17 -20.25 6.08
N PHE A 269 12.58 -19.57 5.08
CA PHE A 269 11.23 -19.82 4.60
C PHE A 269 11.02 -21.26 4.13
N ILE A 270 11.83 -21.76 3.19
CA ILE A 270 11.68 -23.11 2.65
C ILE A 270 11.82 -24.17 3.76
N PHE A 271 12.84 -24.05 4.61
CA PHE A 271 13.07 -25.03 5.67
C PHE A 271 12.00 -24.97 6.76
N GLN A 272 11.49 -23.78 7.08
CA GLN A 272 10.39 -23.65 8.04
C GLN A 272 9.10 -24.24 7.47
N LEU A 273 8.78 -24.03 6.18
CA LEU A 273 7.63 -24.67 5.53
C LEU A 273 7.72 -26.21 5.56
N LEU A 274 8.89 -26.77 5.26
CA LEU A 274 9.13 -28.21 5.31
C LEU A 274 9.00 -28.77 6.73
N LYS A 275 9.47 -28.03 7.72
CA LYS A 275 9.34 -28.38 9.15
C LYS A 275 7.88 -28.34 9.60
N ASP A 276 7.14 -27.33 9.15
CA ASP A 276 5.73 -27.14 9.47
C ASP A 276 4.83 -28.22 8.86
N ARG A 277 5.28 -28.86 7.77
CA ARG A 277 4.54 -29.91 7.04
C ARG A 277 3.13 -29.49 6.63
N ARG A 278 2.94 -28.18 6.46
CA ARG A 278 1.66 -27.58 6.06
C ARG A 278 1.51 -27.55 4.55
N TYR A 279 2.54 -27.09 3.86
CA TYR A 279 2.53 -26.91 2.42
C TYR A 279 3.46 -27.90 1.72
N ALA A 280 2.98 -28.48 0.62
CA ALA A 280 3.86 -29.16 -0.32
C ALA A 280 4.16 -28.23 -1.51
N ILE A 281 5.41 -28.27 -1.97
CA ILE A 281 5.92 -27.40 -3.05
C ILE A 281 5.99 -28.20 -4.35
N TYR A 282 5.47 -27.63 -5.42
CA TYR A 282 5.32 -28.24 -6.74
C TYR A 282 5.80 -27.32 -7.87
N ARG A 283 6.04 -27.96 -9.01
CA ARG A 283 6.27 -27.39 -10.34
C ARG A 283 7.22 -26.18 -10.33
N PRO A 284 8.41 -26.29 -9.71
CA PRO A 284 9.32 -25.15 -9.63
C PRO A 284 9.77 -24.76 -11.03
N VAL A 285 9.83 -23.45 -11.28
CA VAL A 285 10.46 -22.87 -12.46
C VAL A 285 11.63 -22.02 -11.99
N GLN A 286 12.85 -22.43 -12.37
CA GLN A 286 14.07 -21.70 -12.05
C GLN A 286 14.46 -20.81 -13.24
N GLY A 287 14.47 -19.50 -13.02
CA GLY A 287 15.02 -18.52 -13.94
C GLY A 287 15.87 -17.48 -13.20
N HIS A 288 15.77 -16.21 -13.62
CA HIS A 288 16.28 -15.08 -12.86
C HIS A 288 15.52 -14.93 -11.53
N HIS A 289 14.21 -15.15 -11.58
CA HIS A 289 13.29 -15.30 -10.45
C HIS A 289 12.98 -16.79 -10.24
N MET A 290 12.42 -17.14 -9.08
CA MET A 290 11.98 -18.50 -8.78
C MET A 290 10.48 -18.53 -8.57
N ARG A 291 9.78 -19.31 -9.38
CA ARG A 291 8.34 -19.47 -9.30
C ARG A 291 8.00 -20.80 -8.67
N LEU A 292 7.16 -20.76 -7.63
CA LEU A 292 6.77 -21.92 -6.84
C LEU A 292 5.24 -22.00 -6.75
N PHE A 293 4.73 -23.22 -6.75
CA PHE A 293 3.33 -23.51 -6.49
C PHE A 293 3.20 -24.35 -5.23
N MET A 294 2.34 -23.94 -4.30
CA MET A 294 2.20 -24.57 -2.99
C MET A 294 0.76 -25.02 -2.75
N ILE A 295 0.59 -26.16 -2.08
CA ILE A 295 -0.72 -26.72 -1.73
C ILE A 295 -0.76 -27.02 -0.23
N ASN A 296 -1.83 -26.58 0.44
CA ASN A 296 -2.05 -26.76 1.88
C ASN A 296 -2.65 -28.14 2.19
N PHE A 297 -1.90 -28.98 2.90
CA PHE A 297 -2.34 -30.29 3.38
C PHE A 297 -2.71 -30.32 4.87
N ALA A 298 -2.46 -29.23 5.61
CA ALA A 298 -2.82 -29.16 7.02
C ALA A 298 -4.31 -28.88 7.23
N ASN A 299 -4.93 -28.08 6.34
CA ASN A 299 -6.33 -27.71 6.46
C ASN A 299 -7.25 -28.79 5.87
N GLU A 300 -8.25 -29.24 6.66
CA GLU A 300 -9.19 -30.29 6.24
C GLU A 300 -10.10 -29.87 5.08
N GLU A 301 -10.50 -28.60 5.00
CA GLU A 301 -11.35 -28.08 3.92
C GLU A 301 -10.57 -28.02 2.60
N CYS A 302 -9.32 -27.55 2.62
CA CYS A 302 -8.43 -27.59 1.47
C CYS A 302 -8.13 -29.03 1.02
N LYS A 303 -7.99 -29.96 1.98
CA LYS A 303 -7.93 -31.39 1.68
C LYS A 303 -9.23 -31.88 1.08
N LEU A 304 -10.40 -31.54 1.61
CA LEU A 304 -11.69 -31.98 1.05
C LEU A 304 -11.91 -31.46 -0.38
N GLN A 305 -11.44 -30.25 -0.69
CA GLN A 305 -11.41 -29.71 -2.05
C GLN A 305 -10.47 -30.48 -3.00
N SER A 306 -9.40 -31.12 -2.48
CA SER A 306 -8.37 -31.83 -3.27
C SER A 306 -8.44 -33.38 -3.23
N THR A 307 -8.89 -33.99 -2.12
CA THR A 307 -8.99 -35.44 -1.80
C THR A 307 -9.80 -35.70 -0.49
N MET A 308 -10.87 -36.52 -0.54
CA MET A 308 -11.67 -36.90 0.64
C MET A 308 -10.98 -37.91 1.59
N ARG A 309 -10.80 -37.56 2.89
CA ARG A 309 -11.15 -38.42 4.05
C ARG A 309 -11.02 -37.70 5.42
N GLN A 310 -12.11 -37.71 6.19
CA GLN A 310 -12.33 -37.11 7.53
C GLN A 310 -11.81 -37.98 8.71
N LYS A 311 -11.36 -37.35 9.81
CA LYS A 311 -12.03 -37.39 11.15
C LYS A 311 -11.29 -36.57 12.24
N ASN A 312 -12.10 -35.78 12.96
CA ASN A 312 -11.85 -34.86 14.08
C ASN A 312 -11.27 -35.49 15.37
N VAL A 313 -10.60 -34.68 16.22
CA VAL A 313 -10.90 -34.48 17.66
C VAL A 313 -10.47 -33.05 18.10
N THR A 314 -11.22 -32.46 19.04
CA THR A 314 -11.31 -31.04 19.44
C THR A 314 -10.67 -30.74 20.83
N LYS A 315 -10.53 -29.43 21.16
CA LYS A 315 -10.60 -28.76 22.51
C LYS A 315 -9.29 -28.68 23.36
N LEU A 316 -8.92 -27.62 24.13
CA LEU A 316 -9.54 -26.35 24.60
C LEU A 316 -8.56 -25.56 25.54
N PHE A 317 -8.88 -24.26 25.80
CA PHE A 317 -8.49 -23.33 26.91
C PHE A 317 -7.17 -22.53 26.84
N VAL A 318 -7.00 -21.30 27.35
CA VAL A 318 -7.76 -20.02 27.58
C VAL A 318 -6.84 -19.14 28.46
N ALA A 319 -6.41 -18.00 27.90
CA ALA A 319 -6.54 -16.62 28.40
C ALA A 319 -5.86 -16.08 29.71
N ILE A 320 -5.34 -14.83 29.59
CA ILE A 320 -5.72 -13.58 30.33
C ILE A 320 -4.59 -12.72 30.98
N SER A 321 -4.64 -11.42 30.59
CA SER A 321 -4.30 -10.12 31.24
C SER A 321 -2.83 -9.73 31.54
N VAL A 322 -2.28 -8.59 31.09
CA VAL A 322 -2.65 -7.13 31.06
C VAL A 322 -2.38 -6.39 32.39
N SER A 323 -1.62 -5.28 32.31
CA SER A 323 -1.73 -3.98 33.05
C SER A 323 -0.34 -3.38 33.36
N PHE A 324 -0.02 -2.09 33.39
CA PHE A 324 -0.77 -0.82 33.26
C PHE A 324 0.21 0.37 33.12
N PHE A 325 -0.20 1.38 32.34
CA PHE A 325 -0.15 2.85 32.56
C PHE A 325 1.13 3.64 32.96
N LEU A 326 1.53 4.52 32.02
CA LEU A 326 1.37 6.01 32.02
C LEU A 326 1.82 6.88 33.22
N CYS A 327 2.64 7.89 32.90
CA CYS A 327 2.48 9.32 33.21
C CYS A 327 3.49 10.11 32.32
N LEU A 328 3.19 11.07 31.43
CA LEU A 328 2.37 12.30 31.37
C LEU A 328 2.96 13.59 32.02
N ILE A 329 3.36 14.50 31.10
CA ILE A 329 3.15 15.97 31.00
C ILE A 329 4.00 16.93 31.88
N VAL A 330 4.49 18.03 31.28
CA VAL A 330 4.01 19.43 31.50
C VAL A 330 5.04 20.48 31.02
N THR A 331 4.71 21.06 29.86
CA THR A 331 4.66 22.48 29.43
C THR A 331 5.77 23.52 29.73
N ASN A 332 6.31 24.07 28.64
CA ASN A 332 6.01 25.38 27.99
C ASN A 332 6.50 26.74 28.58
N ARG A 333 7.07 27.51 27.63
CA ARG A 333 7.02 28.97 27.36
C ARG A 333 7.78 29.98 28.24
N ASN A 334 8.58 30.82 27.58
CA ASN A 334 8.22 32.23 27.32
C ASN A 334 9.15 32.90 26.30
N GLN A 335 8.57 33.71 25.41
CA GLN A 335 9.26 34.71 24.60
C GLN A 335 8.79 36.09 25.06
N PHE A 336 9.71 37.04 25.08
CA PHE A 336 9.41 38.47 25.15
C PHE A 336 10.42 39.19 24.27
N LEU A 337 9.94 40.06 23.38
CA LEU A 337 10.57 41.27 22.82
C LEU A 337 10.04 41.56 21.41
N TYR A 338 9.06 42.48 21.28
CA TYR A 338 8.85 43.19 20.02
C TYR A 338 8.08 44.50 20.24
N ARG A 339 8.74 45.66 20.09
CA ARG A 339 8.08 46.98 20.28
C ARG A 339 8.41 48.04 19.23
N ILE A 340 8.91 47.65 18.05
CA ILE A 340 9.12 48.61 16.92
C ILE A 340 8.47 48.12 15.59
N ARG A 341 7.79 46.94 15.56
CA ARG A 341 6.98 46.46 14.41
C ARG A 341 5.53 46.96 14.37
N MET A 342 5.05 47.61 15.43
CA MET A 342 3.60 47.73 15.66
C MET A 342 2.83 48.63 14.68
N SER A 343 3.41 49.69 14.10
CA SER A 343 2.60 50.65 13.30
C SER A 343 2.19 50.13 11.92
N ALA A 344 3.07 49.43 11.20
CA ALA A 344 2.75 48.87 9.88
C ALA A 344 1.84 47.63 9.98
N VAL A 345 2.03 46.83 11.04
CA VAL A 345 1.16 45.67 11.34
C VAL A 345 -0.24 46.13 11.72
N GLU A 346 -0.36 47.20 12.52
CA GLU A 346 -1.65 47.83 12.86
C GLU A 346 -2.36 48.39 11.62
N GLN A 347 -1.63 49.02 10.70
CA GLN A 347 -2.20 49.46 9.42
C GLN A 347 -2.74 48.28 8.59
N VAL A 348 -1.99 47.18 8.47
CA VAL A 348 -2.46 45.98 7.76
C VAL A 348 -3.70 45.37 8.44
N ALA A 349 -3.75 45.35 9.77
CA ALA A 349 -4.92 44.89 10.52
C ALA A 349 -6.15 45.78 10.31
N ASN A 350 -5.96 47.10 10.21
CA ASN A 350 -7.02 48.06 9.88
C ASN A 350 -7.53 47.86 8.45
N ASN A 351 -6.63 47.67 7.48
CA ASN A 351 -6.99 47.39 6.09
C ASN A 351 -7.80 46.09 5.98
N TYR A 352 -7.36 45.04 6.67
CA TYR A 352 -8.11 43.78 6.75
C TYR A 352 -9.51 43.98 7.35
N SER A 353 -9.62 44.73 8.44
CA SER A 353 -10.90 45.00 9.11
C SER A 353 -11.86 45.73 8.18
N ALA A 354 -11.38 46.74 7.43
CA ALA A 354 -12.17 47.43 6.42
C ALA A 354 -12.67 46.50 5.31
N TRP A 355 -11.82 45.59 4.82
CA TRP A 355 -12.21 44.56 3.84
C TRP A 355 -13.26 43.60 4.40
N ASN A 356 -13.08 43.10 5.62
CA ASN A 356 -13.97 42.16 6.28
C ASN A 356 -15.37 42.79 6.47
N ASP A 357 -15.41 44.01 7.00
CA ASP A 357 -16.65 44.76 7.22
C ASP A 357 -17.36 45.07 5.88
N CYS A 358 -16.61 45.39 4.82
CA CYS A 358 -17.16 45.54 3.47
C CYS A 358 -17.86 44.25 3.03
N LEU A 359 -17.18 43.11 3.11
CA LEU A 359 -17.70 41.86 2.57
C LEU A 359 -18.90 41.37 3.36
N ILE A 360 -18.83 41.38 4.70
CA ILE A 360 -19.97 41.05 5.58
C ILE A 360 -21.19 41.92 5.23
N LYS A 361 -21.01 43.23 5.09
CA LYS A 361 -22.11 44.14 4.75
C LYS A 361 -22.76 43.80 3.40
N LYS A 362 -21.97 43.35 2.41
CA LYS A 362 -22.50 43.01 1.07
C LYS A 362 -23.22 41.67 1.03
N ILE A 363 -22.86 40.72 1.89
CA ILE A 363 -23.42 39.35 1.83
C ILE A 363 -24.39 39.02 2.96
N SER A 364 -24.51 39.84 4.01
CA SER A 364 -25.36 39.60 5.18
C SER A 364 -26.84 39.32 4.83
N ILE A 365 -27.34 39.91 3.75
CA ILE A 365 -28.70 39.67 3.21
C ILE A 365 -28.93 38.22 2.76
N TYR A 366 -27.85 37.47 2.54
CA TYR A 366 -27.82 36.06 2.16
C TYR A 366 -27.53 35.11 3.33
N ASN A 367 -27.39 35.63 4.56
CA ASN A 367 -27.28 34.78 5.74
C ASN A 367 -28.54 33.92 5.89
N GLY A 368 -28.35 32.62 6.10
CA GLY A 368 -29.41 31.61 6.09
C GLY A 368 -29.98 31.31 4.69
N LYS A 369 -29.35 31.77 3.60
CA LYS A 369 -29.82 31.57 2.21
C LYS A 369 -28.70 31.02 1.30
N PRO A 370 -28.32 29.74 1.45
CA PRO A 370 -27.19 29.14 0.72
C PRO A 370 -27.25 29.32 -0.81
N ASP A 371 -28.41 29.08 -1.43
CA ASP A 371 -28.58 29.23 -2.89
C ASP A 371 -28.33 30.67 -3.37
N LYS A 372 -28.80 31.66 -2.60
CA LYS A 372 -28.65 33.08 -2.96
C LYS A 372 -27.20 33.54 -2.75
N LEU A 373 -26.54 33.02 -1.72
CA LEU A 373 -25.12 33.30 -1.48
C LEU A 373 -24.26 32.77 -2.64
N TRP A 374 -24.41 31.49 -3.01
CA TRP A 374 -23.63 30.87 -4.09
C TRP A 374 -23.68 31.69 -5.38
N GLY A 375 -24.89 32.10 -5.80
CA GLY A 375 -25.07 32.88 -7.03
C GLY A 375 -24.61 34.34 -6.98
N ASN A 376 -24.29 34.91 -5.80
CA ASN A 376 -23.95 36.34 -5.66
C ASN A 376 -22.62 36.61 -4.95
N PHE A 377 -21.96 35.60 -4.38
CA PHE A 377 -20.79 35.78 -3.53
C PHE A 377 -19.63 36.52 -4.25
N SER A 378 -19.33 36.17 -5.50
CA SER A 378 -18.28 36.85 -6.27
C SER A 378 -18.52 38.34 -6.48
N LYS A 379 -19.78 38.78 -6.59
CA LYS A 379 -20.11 40.20 -6.71
C LYS A 379 -19.70 40.95 -5.45
N GLY A 380 -19.93 40.34 -4.28
CA GLY A 380 -19.47 40.86 -3.00
C GLY A 380 -17.95 40.98 -2.95
N ILE A 381 -17.22 39.91 -3.29
CA ILE A 381 -15.75 39.91 -3.29
C ILE A 381 -15.21 40.96 -4.27
N LYS A 382 -15.70 41.01 -5.52
CA LYS A 382 -15.22 41.97 -6.54
C LYS A 382 -15.38 43.43 -6.09
N LEU A 383 -16.41 43.75 -5.33
CA LEU A 383 -16.58 45.09 -4.78
C LEU A 383 -15.59 45.37 -3.65
N CYS A 384 -15.36 44.39 -2.77
CA CYS A 384 -14.54 44.58 -1.57
C CYS A 384 -13.04 44.41 -1.80
N GLU A 385 -12.61 43.67 -2.82
CA GLU A 385 -11.18 43.61 -3.20
C GLU A 385 -10.67 44.91 -3.85
N ASN A 386 -11.58 45.82 -4.21
CA ASN A 386 -11.29 47.09 -4.87
C ASN A 386 -11.49 48.31 -3.96
N ILE A 387 -11.58 48.12 -2.64
CA ILE A 387 -11.53 49.25 -1.68
C ILE A 387 -10.10 49.79 -1.59
N GLU A 388 -9.95 51.05 -1.20
CA GLU A 388 -8.66 51.75 -1.18
C GLU A 388 -7.61 51.04 -0.32
N GLU A 389 -8.05 50.50 0.82
CA GLU A 389 -7.27 49.77 1.81
C GLU A 389 -6.62 48.49 1.24
N MET A 390 -7.15 47.96 0.13
CA MET A 390 -6.75 46.67 -0.45
C MET A 390 -6.10 46.78 -1.83
N LYS A 391 -6.12 47.97 -2.45
CA LYS A 391 -5.62 48.20 -3.84
C LYS A 391 -4.11 48.02 -4.03
N GLY A 392 -3.33 47.80 -2.98
CA GLY A 392 -1.86 47.72 -3.03
C GLY A 392 -1.25 46.32 -3.14
N LEU A 393 -2.06 45.25 -3.07
CA LEU A 393 -1.53 43.88 -3.06
C LEU A 393 -1.13 43.42 -4.47
N SER A 394 0.14 43.08 -4.66
CA SER A 394 0.67 42.53 -5.91
C SER A 394 0.38 41.03 -6.00
N ILE A 395 -0.85 40.69 -6.40
CA ILE A 395 -1.30 39.30 -6.58
C ILE A 395 -0.91 38.86 -8.01
N GLY A 396 0.05 37.96 -8.11
CA GLY A 396 0.51 37.36 -9.36
C GLY A 396 -0.50 36.35 -9.93
N SER A 397 -0.54 36.25 -11.26
CA SER A 397 -1.45 35.38 -12.01
C SER A 397 -0.68 34.29 -12.74
N TYR A 398 -1.03 33.03 -12.49
CA TYR A 398 -0.39 31.85 -13.06
C TYR A 398 -1.44 30.98 -13.73
N ALA A 399 -1.66 31.22 -15.03
CA ALA A 399 -2.63 30.46 -15.82
C ALA A 399 -2.02 29.18 -16.39
N ASN A 400 -2.78 28.11 -16.39
CA ASN A 400 -2.56 26.91 -17.20
C ASN A 400 -3.58 26.91 -18.36
N SER A 401 -3.87 25.77 -18.98
CA SER A 401 -4.78 25.69 -20.14
C SER A 401 -6.26 25.80 -19.78
N ASP A 402 -6.65 25.41 -18.57
CA ASP A 402 -8.03 25.32 -18.10
C ASP A 402 -8.39 26.38 -17.04
N GLU A 403 -7.41 26.83 -16.26
CA GLU A 403 -7.65 27.74 -15.14
C GLU A 403 -6.51 28.75 -14.85
N ARG A 404 -6.69 29.47 -13.74
CA ARG A 404 -5.74 30.46 -13.26
C ARG A 404 -5.63 30.39 -11.75
N LYS A 405 -4.40 30.20 -11.30
CA LYS A 405 -4.01 30.17 -9.90
C LYS A 405 -3.31 31.48 -9.53
N TRP A 406 -3.45 31.90 -8.28
CA TRP A 406 -2.96 33.20 -7.80
C TRP A 406 -1.92 33.01 -6.71
N HIS A 407 -0.88 33.86 -6.70
CA HIS A 407 0.15 33.79 -5.68
C HIS A 407 0.77 35.18 -5.47
N ILE A 408 1.04 35.54 -4.21
CA ILE A 408 1.86 36.69 -3.86
C ILE A 408 3.28 36.17 -3.62
N VAL A 409 4.26 36.66 -4.38
CA VAL A 409 5.67 36.26 -4.24
C VAL A 409 6.23 36.83 -2.93
N PRO A 410 7.04 36.06 -2.16
CA PRO A 410 7.58 36.53 -0.88
C PRO A 410 8.53 37.73 -1.07
N LYS A 411 8.28 38.80 -0.33
CA LYS A 411 9.06 40.06 -0.41
C LYS A 411 10.50 39.92 0.10
N LYS A 412 10.76 38.93 0.96
CA LYS A 412 12.07 38.71 1.59
C LYS A 412 12.97 37.71 0.86
N ASN A 413 12.62 37.35 -0.38
CA ASN A 413 13.35 36.36 -1.19
C ASN A 413 13.62 35.04 -0.45
N LYS A 414 12.71 34.65 0.45
CA LYS A 414 12.79 33.40 1.20
C LYS A 414 12.17 32.26 0.39
N PRO A 415 12.76 31.05 0.40
CA PRO A 415 12.14 29.87 -0.18
C PRO A 415 10.71 29.65 0.33
N SER A 416 9.84 29.19 -0.55
CA SER A 416 8.44 28.87 -0.25
C SER A 416 8.20 27.36 -0.25
N VAL A 417 7.25 26.89 0.54
CA VAL A 417 6.65 25.56 0.46
C VAL A 417 5.33 25.65 -0.31
N ILE A 418 5.27 25.02 -1.48
CA ILE A 418 4.11 25.02 -2.39
C ILE A 418 3.53 23.62 -2.47
N ILE A 419 2.20 23.52 -2.35
CA ILE A 419 1.48 22.24 -2.42
C ILE A 419 0.40 22.31 -3.50
N SER A 420 0.33 21.31 -4.39
CA SER A 420 -0.75 21.13 -5.37
C SER A 420 -1.52 19.85 -5.05
N LEU A 421 -2.82 19.94 -4.79
CA LEU A 421 -3.73 18.80 -4.64
C LEU A 421 -4.66 18.75 -5.85
N GLY A 422 -4.71 17.61 -6.54
CA GLY A 422 -5.35 17.50 -7.86
C GLY A 422 -4.54 18.26 -8.89
N ILE A 423 -3.44 17.63 -9.32
CA ILE A 423 -2.51 18.26 -10.27
C ILE A 423 -3.17 18.33 -11.64
N GLY A 424 -3.93 17.29 -12.00
CA GLY A 424 -4.48 17.13 -13.33
C GLY A 424 -3.41 17.01 -14.42
N ASN A 425 -3.85 16.99 -15.68
CA ASN A 425 -2.96 16.80 -16.83
C ASN A 425 -2.21 18.08 -17.26
N ASP A 426 -2.13 19.12 -16.42
CA ASP A 426 -1.49 20.40 -16.77
C ASP A 426 -0.80 21.09 -15.60
N THR A 427 0.54 21.13 -15.65
CA THR A 427 1.41 21.76 -14.64
C THR A 427 1.97 23.13 -15.06
N LEU A 428 1.39 23.79 -16.08
CA LEU A 428 1.92 25.05 -16.60
C LEU A 428 1.87 26.18 -15.56
N ALA A 429 0.90 26.17 -14.65
CA ALA A 429 0.81 27.14 -13.57
C ALA A 429 2.00 26.99 -12.60
N GLU A 430 2.30 25.76 -12.17
CA GLU A 430 3.44 25.41 -11.32
C GLU A 430 4.75 25.81 -12.01
N GLN A 431 4.91 25.49 -13.29
CA GLN A 431 6.09 25.87 -14.10
C GLN A 431 6.31 27.38 -14.12
N LYS A 432 5.24 28.17 -14.23
CA LYS A 432 5.33 29.64 -14.19
C LYS A 432 5.68 30.14 -12.80
N LEU A 433 5.14 29.52 -11.74
CA LEU A 433 5.42 29.91 -10.36
C LEU A 433 6.89 29.62 -9.97
N ILE A 434 7.43 28.47 -10.36
CA ILE A 434 8.84 28.08 -10.11
C ILE A 434 9.81 29.14 -10.62
N LYS A 435 9.52 29.78 -11.77
CA LYS A 435 10.41 30.78 -12.39
C LYS A 435 10.53 32.08 -11.61
N VAL A 436 9.58 32.38 -10.73
CA VAL A 436 9.56 33.63 -9.97
C VAL A 436 9.81 33.43 -8.48
N LEU A 437 9.79 32.17 -8.00
CA LEU A 437 10.05 31.86 -6.61
C LEU A 437 11.55 31.78 -6.31
N PRO A 438 11.96 32.11 -5.07
CA PRO A 438 13.36 32.03 -4.67
C PRO A 438 13.91 30.61 -4.75
N ARG A 439 15.21 30.49 -5.05
CA ARG A 439 15.91 29.20 -5.11
C ARG A 439 15.79 28.46 -3.78
N GLY A 440 15.51 27.16 -3.86
CA GLY A 440 15.31 26.31 -2.69
C GLY A 440 13.84 26.18 -2.26
N SER A 441 12.91 26.82 -2.99
CA SER A 441 11.47 26.58 -2.79
C SER A 441 11.13 25.12 -3.09
N GLU A 442 10.25 24.54 -2.27
CA GLU A 442 9.88 23.14 -2.31
C GLU A 442 8.48 22.98 -2.90
N PHE A 443 8.31 22.00 -3.78
CA PHE A 443 7.04 21.71 -4.45
C PHE A 443 6.60 20.28 -4.11
N PHE A 444 5.35 20.12 -3.69
CA PHE A 444 4.76 18.82 -3.38
C PHE A 444 3.41 18.71 -4.07
N GLY A 445 3.23 17.68 -4.90
CA GLY A 445 2.01 17.44 -5.64
C GLY A 445 1.38 16.13 -5.23
N ALA A 446 0.07 16.08 -5.04
CA ALA A 446 -0.65 14.84 -4.77
C ALA A 446 -1.81 14.63 -5.75
N ASP A 447 -1.82 13.47 -6.40
CA ASP A 447 -2.83 13.08 -7.37
C ASP A 447 -2.95 11.55 -7.43
N PRO A 448 -4.16 10.97 -7.57
CA PRO A 448 -4.32 9.53 -7.69
C PRO A 448 -3.96 8.97 -9.08
N ILE A 449 -3.73 9.79 -10.11
CA ILE A 449 -3.44 9.36 -11.48
C ILE A 449 -1.95 9.44 -11.80
N HIS A 450 -1.30 8.28 -11.94
CA HIS A 450 0.15 8.19 -12.06
C HIS A 450 0.71 8.51 -13.44
N GLU A 451 0.20 7.92 -14.52
CA GLU A 451 0.99 7.83 -15.75
C GLU A 451 1.27 9.20 -16.38
N ILE A 452 0.26 10.08 -16.38
CA ILE A 452 0.40 11.42 -16.95
C ILE A 452 0.88 12.41 -15.89
N ASN A 453 0.22 12.47 -14.73
CA ASN A 453 0.42 13.56 -13.76
C ASN A 453 1.76 13.43 -13.04
N GLU A 454 2.19 12.22 -12.71
CA GLU A 454 3.51 12.01 -12.13
C GLU A 454 4.62 12.43 -13.10
N ASN A 455 4.50 12.04 -14.37
CA ASN A 455 5.49 12.39 -15.41
C ASN A 455 5.54 13.89 -15.68
N LEU A 456 4.41 14.61 -15.54
CA LEU A 456 4.38 16.06 -15.64
C LEU A 456 5.01 16.72 -14.40
N TYR A 457 4.66 16.25 -13.21
CA TYR A 457 5.09 16.89 -11.97
C TYR A 457 6.57 16.62 -11.64
N THR A 458 7.08 15.42 -11.94
CA THR A 458 8.50 15.05 -11.71
C THR A 458 9.48 15.73 -12.67
N LYS A 459 9.00 16.33 -13.77
CA LYS A 459 9.81 17.24 -14.61
C LYS A 459 10.07 18.59 -13.90
N LEU A 460 9.28 18.90 -12.89
CA LEU A 460 9.50 20.03 -12.00
C LEU A 460 10.43 19.60 -10.87
N PRO A 461 11.09 20.53 -10.16
CA PRO A 461 11.79 20.24 -8.91
C PRO A 461 10.79 19.96 -7.75
N GLY A 462 9.79 19.10 -7.99
CA GLY A 462 8.72 18.75 -7.06
C GLY A 462 8.68 17.26 -6.74
N LYS A 463 8.07 16.92 -5.59
CA LYS A 463 7.80 15.54 -5.19
C LYS A 463 6.34 15.20 -5.45
N TYR A 464 6.12 14.10 -6.15
CA TYR A 464 4.79 13.60 -6.46
C TYR A 464 4.35 12.55 -5.43
N PHE A 465 3.06 12.57 -5.10
CA PHE A 465 2.43 11.63 -4.19
C PHE A 465 1.22 10.95 -4.85
N PRO A 466 1.20 9.61 -4.89
CA PRO A 466 0.29 8.83 -5.72
C PRO A 466 -1.08 8.55 -5.10
N PHE A 467 -1.72 9.55 -4.54
CA PHE A 467 -3.00 9.39 -3.87
C PHE A 467 -3.76 10.71 -3.82
N ALA A 468 -5.07 10.61 -3.69
CA ALA A 468 -5.89 11.77 -3.40
C ALA A 468 -5.69 12.22 -1.94
N VAL A 469 -5.80 13.52 -1.68
CA VAL A 469 -5.75 14.08 -0.32
C VAL A 469 -7.15 14.55 0.07
N ALA A 470 -7.65 14.10 1.22
CA ALA A 470 -9.02 14.34 1.66
C ALA A 470 -9.12 14.50 3.20
N ASN A 471 -10.35 14.56 3.72
CA ASN A 471 -10.59 14.67 5.16
C ASN A 471 -10.24 13.39 5.95
N SER A 472 -10.11 12.24 5.28
CA SER A 472 -9.82 10.96 5.92
C SER A 472 -9.05 10.03 4.99
N SER A 473 -8.17 9.21 5.57
CA SER A 473 -7.47 8.16 4.84
C SER A 473 -8.39 6.96 4.56
N GLY A 474 -8.22 6.30 3.41
CA GLY A 474 -8.98 5.10 3.06
C GLY A 474 -9.12 4.90 1.55
N LEU A 475 -10.22 4.25 1.15
CA LEU A 475 -10.64 4.15 -0.24
C LEU A 475 -11.89 4.99 -0.45
N ALA A 476 -11.90 5.80 -1.50
CA ALA A 476 -13.06 6.61 -1.86
C ALA A 476 -13.29 6.58 -3.37
N LYS A 477 -14.54 6.83 -3.77
CA LYS A 477 -14.87 7.12 -5.16
C LYS A 477 -14.49 8.58 -5.44
N ALA A 478 -13.66 8.82 -6.45
CA ALA A 478 -13.29 10.16 -6.90
C ALA A 478 -13.56 10.30 -8.40
N SER A 479 -13.91 11.51 -8.83
CA SER A 479 -13.87 11.89 -10.25
C SER A 479 -12.41 12.12 -10.61
N VAL A 480 -11.92 11.49 -11.67
CA VAL A 480 -10.54 11.64 -12.13
C VAL A 480 -10.52 11.81 -13.64
N LEU A 481 -9.63 12.69 -14.12
CA LEU A 481 -9.45 12.92 -15.55
C LEU A 481 -8.63 11.77 -16.16
N TYR A 482 -9.26 10.99 -17.03
CA TYR A 482 -8.64 9.86 -17.72
C TYR A 482 -9.01 9.90 -19.21
N ASN A 483 -8.01 9.87 -20.10
CA ASN A 483 -8.20 9.99 -21.55
C ASN A 483 -9.15 11.15 -21.93
N GLU A 484 -8.90 12.35 -21.41
CA GLU A 484 -9.67 13.58 -21.69
C GLU A 484 -11.14 13.57 -21.22
N SER A 485 -11.53 12.57 -20.41
CA SER A 485 -12.87 12.47 -19.85
C SER A 485 -12.83 12.22 -18.34
N TYR A 486 -13.79 12.78 -17.61
CA TYR A 486 -13.94 12.51 -16.18
C TYR A 486 -14.68 11.20 -15.96
N ILE A 487 -14.06 10.31 -15.21
CA ILE A 487 -14.63 9.02 -14.82
C ILE A 487 -14.56 8.83 -13.31
N THR A 488 -15.54 8.13 -12.75
CA THR A 488 -15.54 7.81 -11.32
C THR A 488 -14.71 6.56 -11.07
N LYS A 489 -13.60 6.71 -10.34
CA LYS A 489 -12.68 5.62 -9.97
C LYS A 489 -12.58 5.48 -8.46
N THR A 490 -12.27 4.27 -8.00
CA THR A 490 -11.91 4.06 -6.59
C THR A 490 -10.45 4.42 -6.45
N VAL A 491 -10.13 5.35 -5.56
CA VAL A 491 -8.76 5.84 -5.32
C VAL A 491 -8.39 5.71 -3.85
N VAL A 492 -7.09 5.63 -3.58
CA VAL A 492 -6.58 5.80 -2.22
C VAL A 492 -6.69 7.27 -1.84
N THR A 493 -7.26 7.55 -0.67
CA THR A 493 -7.21 8.86 -0.04
C THR A 493 -6.29 8.85 1.17
N VAL A 494 -5.60 9.97 1.41
CA VAL A 494 -4.81 10.23 2.61
C VAL A 494 -5.37 11.46 3.32
N ASP A 495 -5.52 11.39 4.64
CA ASP A 495 -5.89 12.53 5.47
C ASP A 495 -4.90 13.69 5.29
N ILE A 496 -5.42 14.89 5.00
CA ILE A 496 -4.61 16.07 4.73
C ILE A 496 -3.65 16.43 5.87
N THR A 497 -4.01 16.21 7.14
CA THR A 497 -3.10 16.53 8.25
C THR A 497 -1.95 15.54 8.34
N TYR A 498 -2.22 14.25 8.11
CA TYR A 498 -1.17 13.24 7.99
C TYR A 498 -0.28 13.50 6.78
N PHE A 499 -0.85 13.82 5.62
CA PHE A 499 -0.10 14.17 4.42
C PHE A 499 0.90 15.31 4.69
N LEU A 500 0.44 16.42 5.26
CA LEU A 500 1.26 17.58 5.54
C LEU A 500 2.34 17.30 6.61
N LYS A 501 1.96 16.66 7.72
CA LYS A 501 2.86 16.47 8.88
C LYS A 501 3.83 15.30 8.73
N ASN A 502 3.38 14.20 8.15
CA ASN A 502 4.12 12.94 8.17
C ASN A 502 4.81 12.67 6.84
N LEU A 503 4.16 13.02 5.72
CA LEU A 503 4.67 12.74 4.37
C LEU A 503 5.47 13.91 3.81
N VAL A 504 4.86 15.10 3.73
CA VAL A 504 5.52 16.35 3.32
C VAL A 504 6.48 16.84 4.42
N ARG A 505 6.13 16.59 5.68
CA ARG A 505 6.86 17.04 6.88
C ARG A 505 7.01 18.56 6.92
N ARG A 506 5.92 19.27 6.59
CA ARG A 506 5.81 20.72 6.70
C ARG A 506 4.49 21.06 7.39
N THR A 507 4.58 21.89 8.41
CA THR A 507 3.40 22.48 9.07
C THR A 507 3.26 23.97 8.77
N PHE A 508 4.26 24.56 8.14
CA PHE A 508 4.19 25.92 7.62
C PHE A 508 4.21 25.84 6.09
N ILE A 509 3.12 26.27 5.47
CA ILE A 509 2.89 26.14 4.03
C ILE A 509 2.63 27.53 3.48
N ASP A 510 3.45 27.93 2.50
CA ASP A 510 3.37 29.26 1.94
C ASP A 510 2.17 29.38 0.99
N ASP A 511 1.93 28.37 0.15
CA ASP A 511 0.73 28.29 -0.70
C ASP A 511 0.27 26.85 -0.89
N ILE A 512 -1.05 26.63 -0.91
CA ILE A 512 -1.66 25.35 -1.29
C ILE A 512 -2.74 25.58 -2.33
N TRP A 513 -2.69 24.82 -3.42
CA TRP A 513 -3.66 24.81 -4.50
C TRP A 513 -4.52 23.56 -4.37
N ILE A 514 -5.82 23.73 -4.15
CA ILE A 514 -6.76 22.64 -3.84
C ILE A 514 -7.77 22.53 -4.98
N ASP A 515 -7.62 21.47 -5.77
CA ASP A 515 -8.58 21.04 -6.77
C ASP A 515 -8.92 19.56 -6.52
N ALA A 516 -9.83 19.30 -5.57
CA ALA A 516 -10.02 17.97 -5.00
C ALA A 516 -11.28 17.25 -5.50
N GLU A 517 -11.85 17.71 -6.63
CA GLU A 517 -12.98 17.07 -7.32
C GLU A 517 -14.18 16.76 -6.39
N GLY A 518 -14.49 17.70 -5.48
CA GLY A 518 -15.57 17.63 -4.50
C GLY A 518 -15.12 17.21 -3.10
N ALA A 519 -13.90 16.70 -2.91
CA ALA A 519 -13.40 16.38 -1.58
C ALA A 519 -13.09 17.65 -0.74
N GLU A 520 -12.98 18.82 -1.38
CA GLU A 520 -12.69 20.10 -0.73
C GLU A 520 -13.78 20.52 0.28
N TYR A 521 -15.03 20.11 0.07
CA TYR A 521 -16.13 20.36 1.01
C TYR A 521 -15.84 19.78 2.40
N GLY A 522 -15.15 18.64 2.46
CA GLY A 522 -14.74 17.99 3.71
C GLY A 522 -13.56 18.67 4.39
N LEU A 523 -12.96 19.69 3.77
CA LEU A 523 -11.79 20.43 4.29
C LEU A 523 -12.16 21.80 4.87
N PHE A 524 -13.38 22.29 4.65
CA PHE A 524 -13.79 23.64 5.03
C PHE A 524 -13.58 23.96 6.51
N ASP A 525 -14.00 23.06 7.40
CA ASP A 525 -13.86 23.26 8.85
C ASP A 525 -12.44 23.12 9.38
N HIS A 526 -11.50 22.62 8.57
CA HIS A 526 -10.08 22.56 8.94
C HIS A 526 -9.47 23.95 9.03
N PHE A 527 -9.96 24.90 8.22
CA PHE A 527 -9.45 26.27 8.13
C PHE A 527 -9.91 27.20 9.25
N PHE A 528 -10.93 26.80 10.02
CA PHE A 528 -11.49 27.61 11.11
C PHE A 528 -10.49 27.86 12.23
N ASN A 529 -10.72 28.93 13.01
CA ASN A 529 -10.03 29.15 14.27
C ASN A 529 -10.30 27.98 15.24
N GLY A 530 -9.24 27.36 15.76
CA GLY A 530 -9.34 26.13 16.56
C GLY A 530 -9.74 24.89 15.76
N GLY A 531 -9.76 24.98 14.42
CA GLY A 531 -10.05 23.89 13.51
C GLY A 531 -8.94 22.84 13.44
N LYS A 532 -9.13 21.85 12.56
CA LYS A 532 -8.23 20.69 12.45
C LYS A 532 -6.79 21.08 12.06
N PHE A 533 -6.58 22.14 11.27
CA PHE A 533 -5.22 22.63 10.98
C PHE A 533 -4.56 23.28 12.20
N ASP A 534 -5.26 24.14 12.94
CA ASP A 534 -4.75 24.77 14.16
C ASP A 534 -4.36 23.75 15.22
N ASN A 535 -5.25 22.78 15.48
CA ASN A 535 -5.03 21.71 16.45
C ASN A 535 -3.82 20.83 16.09
N ASN A 536 -3.41 20.86 14.82
CA ASN A 536 -2.25 20.14 14.32
C ASN A 536 -1.01 21.02 14.12
N GLY A 537 -1.09 22.31 14.43
CA GLY A 537 0.00 23.30 14.25
C GLY A 537 0.28 23.65 12.79
N ILE A 538 -0.68 23.41 11.90
CA ILE A 538 -0.56 23.67 10.46
C ILE A 538 -1.00 25.10 10.16
N THR A 539 -0.19 25.84 9.40
CA THR A 539 -0.43 27.22 9.00
C THR A 539 -0.25 27.37 7.50
N PHE A 540 -1.23 28.03 6.86
CA PHE A 540 -1.16 28.45 5.46
C PHE A 540 -1.04 29.97 5.39
N CYS A 541 -0.13 30.48 4.56
CA CYS A 541 -0.09 31.92 4.26
C CYS A 541 -1.10 32.31 3.20
N GLN A 542 -1.22 31.50 2.15
CA GLN A 542 -2.20 31.67 1.10
C GLN A 542 -2.70 30.31 0.63
N PHE A 543 -3.87 30.30 0.00
CA PHE A 543 -4.37 29.12 -0.66
C PHE A 543 -5.29 29.48 -1.82
N ASN A 544 -5.27 28.63 -2.84
CA ASN A 544 -6.24 28.62 -3.92
C ASN A 544 -7.14 27.40 -3.74
N ILE A 545 -8.43 27.56 -3.96
CA ILE A 545 -9.38 26.46 -3.86
C ILE A 545 -10.39 26.54 -5.00
N GLU A 546 -10.55 25.45 -5.72
CA GLU A 546 -11.66 25.20 -6.64
C GLU A 546 -12.79 24.50 -5.87
N ILE A 547 -13.91 25.19 -5.74
CA ILE A 547 -15.12 24.67 -5.11
C ILE A 547 -16.03 24.16 -6.21
N HIS A 548 -16.20 22.84 -6.26
CA HIS A 548 -16.92 22.15 -7.33
C HIS A 548 -18.41 22.49 -7.32
N SER A 549 -19.12 22.23 -8.41
CA SER A 549 -20.53 22.63 -8.57
C SER A 549 -21.38 21.96 -7.48
N PRO A 550 -22.02 22.73 -6.58
CA PRO A 550 -22.61 22.16 -5.38
C PRO A 550 -24.04 21.64 -5.58
N ASP A 551 -24.37 20.56 -4.86
CA ASP A 551 -25.75 20.22 -4.52
C ASP A 551 -26.31 21.12 -3.38
N VAL A 552 -27.54 20.84 -2.93
CA VAL A 552 -28.22 21.63 -1.88
C VAL A 552 -27.46 21.61 -0.55
N GLN A 553 -26.90 20.46 -0.16
CA GLN A 553 -26.17 20.31 1.10
C GLN A 553 -24.80 20.98 1.01
N GLN A 554 -24.11 20.83 -0.12
CA GLN A 554 -22.82 21.45 -0.39
C GLN A 554 -22.91 22.98 -0.43
N LYS A 555 -24.01 23.55 -0.96
CA LYS A 555 -24.27 25.00 -0.83
C LYS A 555 -24.36 25.44 0.61
N LYS A 556 -24.99 24.62 1.48
CA LYS A 556 -25.07 24.91 2.92
C LYS A 556 -23.68 24.86 3.56
N LEU A 557 -22.87 23.85 3.26
CA LEU A 557 -21.48 23.76 3.74
C LEU A 557 -20.67 24.99 3.31
N PHE A 558 -20.79 25.38 2.04
CA PHE A 558 -20.15 26.60 1.52
C PHE A 558 -20.63 27.86 2.25
N HIS A 559 -21.94 27.99 2.46
CA HIS A 559 -22.50 29.11 3.22
C HIS A 559 -21.91 29.21 4.62
N ASP A 560 -21.95 28.11 5.37
CA ASP A 560 -21.48 28.06 6.75
C ASP A 560 -19.97 28.33 6.81
N PHE A 561 -19.21 27.78 5.85
CA PHE A 561 -17.78 28.04 5.69
C PHE A 561 -17.46 29.52 5.48
N ILE A 562 -18.12 30.20 4.54
CA ILE A 562 -17.85 31.62 4.27
C ILE A 562 -18.18 32.49 5.46
N PHE A 563 -19.34 32.30 6.10
CA PHE A 563 -19.71 33.12 7.25
C PHE A 563 -18.82 32.84 8.46
N GLN A 564 -18.43 31.59 8.69
CA GLN A 564 -17.47 31.26 9.75
C GLN A 564 -16.09 31.86 9.47
N LEU A 565 -15.58 31.79 8.24
CA LEU A 565 -14.29 32.40 7.87
C LEU A 565 -14.26 33.91 8.11
N LEU A 566 -15.35 34.60 7.79
CA LEU A 566 -15.47 36.04 8.01
C LEU A 566 -15.55 36.38 9.51
N ASN A 567 -16.23 35.56 10.30
CA ASN A 567 -16.28 35.69 11.74
C ASN A 567 -14.92 35.43 12.40
N ASP A 568 -14.18 34.43 11.88
CA ASP A 568 -12.85 34.05 12.37
C ASP A 568 -11.79 35.12 12.12
N ARG A 569 -12.06 36.06 11.21
CA ARG A 569 -11.19 37.21 10.91
C ARG A 569 -9.74 36.84 10.56
N ARG A 570 -9.56 35.68 9.90
CA ARG A 570 -8.25 35.12 9.58
C ARG A 570 -7.83 35.32 8.13
N TYR A 571 -8.71 35.00 7.20
CA TYR A 571 -8.42 35.01 5.77
C TYR A 571 -9.19 36.14 5.08
N ALA A 572 -8.54 36.80 4.12
CA ALA A 572 -9.22 37.63 3.12
C ALA A 572 -9.34 36.86 1.80
N ILE A 573 -10.44 37.06 1.08
CA ILE A 573 -10.81 36.33 -0.14
C ILE A 573 -10.76 37.30 -1.34
N TYR A 574 -10.12 36.89 -2.43
CA TYR A 574 -9.89 37.70 -3.63
C TYR A 574 -10.13 36.91 -4.91
N ARG A 575 -10.13 37.65 -6.03
CA ARG A 575 -10.04 37.15 -7.40
C ARG A 575 -11.00 36.01 -7.71
N PRO A 576 -12.32 36.16 -7.43
CA PRO A 576 -13.27 35.09 -7.67
C PRO A 576 -13.41 34.84 -9.17
N VAL A 577 -13.24 33.59 -9.59
CA VAL A 577 -13.58 33.12 -10.94
C VAL A 577 -14.81 32.21 -10.82
N ILE A 578 -15.87 32.52 -11.58
CA ILE A 578 -17.13 31.77 -11.52
C ILE A 578 -17.44 31.15 -12.88
N GLY A 579 -17.74 29.86 -12.85
CA GLY A 579 -18.45 29.09 -13.86
C GLY A 579 -19.51 28.18 -13.18
N SER A 580 -19.55 26.90 -13.54
CA SER A 580 -20.20 25.86 -12.73
C SER A 580 -19.49 25.69 -11.37
N HIS A 581 -18.17 25.83 -11.37
CA HIS A 581 -17.29 25.82 -10.20
C HIS A 581 -16.94 27.25 -9.77
N MET A 582 -16.47 27.41 -8.53
CA MET A 582 -16.03 28.68 -7.99
C MET A 582 -14.58 28.57 -7.53
N ARG A 583 -13.69 29.34 -8.16
CA ARG A 583 -12.28 29.39 -7.76
C ARG A 583 -12.02 30.64 -6.95
N LEU A 584 -11.36 30.47 -5.81
CA LEU A 584 -11.10 31.53 -4.83
C LEU A 584 -9.62 31.53 -4.44
N PHE A 585 -9.08 32.73 -4.22
CA PHE A 585 -7.76 32.93 -3.62
C PHE A 585 -7.91 33.54 -2.23
N MET A 586 -7.23 32.97 -1.25
CA MET A 586 -7.30 33.40 0.14
C MET A 586 -5.92 33.74 0.69
N LEU A 587 -5.83 34.78 1.52
CA LEU A 587 -4.59 35.25 2.14
C LEU A 587 -4.77 35.39 3.65
N ASN A 588 -3.81 34.91 4.44
CA ASN A 588 -3.83 34.92 5.90
C ASN A 588 -3.34 36.26 6.47
N PHE A 589 -4.25 37.00 7.11
CA PHE A 589 -3.95 38.27 7.77
C PHE A 589 -3.74 38.13 9.29
N ALA A 590 -4.08 36.98 9.87
CA ALA A 590 -3.91 36.74 11.31
C ALA A 590 -2.49 36.28 11.66
N ASN A 591 -1.78 35.62 10.74
CA ASN A 591 -0.42 35.14 11.00
C ASN A 591 0.63 36.22 10.72
N GLU A 592 1.39 36.61 11.75
CA GLU A 592 2.39 37.68 11.68
C GLU A 592 3.47 37.41 10.62
N TYR A 593 3.91 36.15 10.46
CA TYR A 593 4.89 35.79 9.45
C TYR A 593 4.33 36.01 8.04
N CYS A 594 3.10 35.55 7.79
CA CYS A 594 2.46 35.70 6.48
C CYS A 594 2.29 37.17 6.11
N VAL A 595 1.81 38.00 7.04
CA VAL A 595 1.75 39.46 6.88
C VAL A 595 3.12 40.04 6.54
N HIS A 596 4.16 39.67 7.29
CA HIS A 596 5.52 40.19 7.07
C HIS A 596 6.26 39.67 5.85
N ASN A 597 5.82 38.56 5.26
CA ASN A 597 6.50 37.95 4.13
C ASN A 597 5.80 38.27 2.81
N TYR A 598 4.47 38.46 2.84
CA TYR A 598 3.65 38.62 1.64
C TYR A 598 2.98 40.00 1.53
N ILE A 599 2.73 40.68 2.65
CA ILE A 599 1.94 41.93 2.66
C ILE A 599 2.82 43.16 2.91
N LEU A 600 3.68 43.12 3.93
CA LEU A 600 4.65 44.17 4.30
C LEU A 600 5.99 43.96 3.60
#